data_AF-A0A4Q3FB27-F1
#
_entry.id   AF-A0A4Q3FB27-F1
#
_cell.length_a   1.000
_cell.length_b   1.000
_cell.length_c   1.000
_cell.angle_alpha   90.00
_cell.angle_beta   90.00
_cell.angle_gamma   90.00
#
_symmetry.space_group_name_H-M   'P 1'
#
loop_
_entity.id
_entity.type
_entity.pdbx_description
1 polymer ?
#
loop_
_entity_poly.entity_id
_entity_poly.type
_entity_poly.pdbx_seq_one_letter_code
_entity_poly.pdbx_strand_id
1 'polypeptide(L)' 'MEIQKKGTISYQEFMEEHYLPGVPLVFKNAASIWKANGLFSPDWFRKNYGERTTNVHGHEYSMQQIMDLVE' A
#
# COMPACT_ATOMS: atom_id res chain seq x y z
N MET A 1 -11.51 -15.98 -12.92
CA MET A 1 -10.15 -15.58 -13.36
C MET A 1 -9.24 -15.67 -12.15
N GLU A 2 -8.19 -16.47 -12.21
CA GLU A 2 -7.19 -16.57 -11.14
C GLU A 2 -6.09 -15.54 -11.38
N ILE A 3 -5.73 -14.75 -10.36
CA ILE A 3 -4.71 -13.70 -10.48
C ILE A 3 -3.34 -14.29 -10.13
N GLN A 4 -2.40 -14.16 -11.07
CA GLN A 4 -1.03 -14.66 -10.88
C GLN A 4 -0.28 -13.87 -9.78
N LYS A 5 0.63 -14.56 -9.09
CA LYS A 5 1.49 -13.97 -8.06
C LYS A 5 2.97 -14.28 -8.36
N LYS A 6 3.73 -13.30 -8.84
CA LYS A 6 5.16 -13.46 -9.19
C LYS A 6 6.06 -12.70 -8.21
N GLY A 7 7.23 -13.26 -7.91
CA GLY A 7 8.23 -12.61 -7.05
C GLY A 7 9.24 -11.80 -7.86
N THR A 8 9.87 -12.47 -8.81
CA THR A 8 10.74 -11.87 -9.82
C THR A 8 10.09 -12.03 -11.19
N ILE A 9 10.15 -10.99 -12.01
CA ILE A 9 9.74 -10.98 -13.42
C ILE A 9 10.75 -10.11 -14.16
N SER A 10 11.06 -10.42 -15.42
CA SER A 10 11.79 -9.47 -16.24
C SER A 10 10.88 -8.33 -16.69
N TYR A 11 11.45 -7.16 -17.04
CA TYR A 11 10.66 -6.07 -17.60
C TYR A 11 9.95 -6.49 -18.89
N GLN A 12 10.64 -7.21 -19.80
CA GLN A 12 10.07 -7.67 -21.05
C GLN A 12 8.88 -8.60 -20.83
N GLU A 13 9.04 -9.62 -19.98
CA GLU A 13 7.98 -10.55 -19.60
C GLU A 13 6.79 -9.83 -18.97
N PHE A 14 7.02 -8.85 -18.09
CA PHE A 14 5.95 -8.01 -17.55
C PHE A 14 5.19 -7.24 -18.63
N MET A 15 5.91 -6.65 -19.59
CA MET A 15 5.30 -5.86 -20.65
C MET A 15 4.45 -6.72 -21.57
N GLU A 16 4.98 -7.85 -22.02
CA GLU A 16 4.35 -8.75 -23.00
C GLU A 16 3.19 -9.55 -22.39
N GLU A 17 3.35 -10.07 -21.17
CA GLU A 17 2.36 -10.99 -20.57
C GLU A 17 1.31 -10.29 -19.70
N HIS A 18 1.58 -9.07 -19.22
CA HIS A 18 0.72 -8.40 -18.24
C HIS A 18 0.31 -6.98 -18.64
N TYR A 19 1.27 -6.08 -18.85
CA TYR A 19 0.97 -4.66 -19.05
C TYR A 19 0.22 -4.39 -20.37
N LEU A 20 0.79 -4.80 -21.51
CA LEU A 20 0.19 -4.60 -22.83
C LEU A 20 -1.15 -5.34 -23.00
N PRO A 21 -1.30 -6.61 -22.60
CA PRO A 21 -2.57 -7.33 -22.73
C PRO A 21 -3.59 -6.97 -21.64
N GLY A 22 -3.23 -6.16 -20.63
CA GLY A 22 -4.12 -5.77 -19.54
C GLY A 22 -4.45 -6.92 -18.57
N VAL A 23 -3.52 -7.86 -18.39
CA VAL A 23 -3.70 -9.02 -17.49
C VAL A 23 -3.15 -8.70 -16.10
N PRO A 24 -3.96 -8.78 -15.03
CA PRO A 24 -3.53 -8.41 -13.69
C PRO A 24 -2.45 -9.35 -13.13
N LEU A 25 -1.53 -8.79 -12.36
CA LEU A 25 -0.45 -9.48 -11.67
C LEU A 25 -0.26 -8.91 -10.26
N VAL A 26 -0.01 -9.77 -9.27
CA VAL A 26 0.41 -9.36 -7.93
C VAL A 26 1.89 -9.66 -7.74
N PHE A 27 2.67 -8.64 -7.36
CA PHE A 27 4.07 -8.81 -6.98
C PHE A 27 4.23 -9.20 -5.51
N LYS A 28 4.96 -10.28 -5.23
CA LYS A 28 5.17 -10.78 -3.85
C LYS A 28 6.13 -9.92 -3.01
N ASN A 29 7.05 -9.20 -3.64
CA ASN A 29 8.17 -8.53 -2.96
C ASN A 29 8.50 -7.15 -3.55
N ALA A 30 7.57 -6.50 -4.26
CA ALA A 30 7.81 -5.19 -4.85
C ALA A 30 8.13 -4.09 -3.81
N ALA A 31 7.52 -4.17 -2.62
CA ALA A 31 7.71 -3.19 -1.54
C ALA A 31 8.66 -3.66 -0.43
N SER A 32 9.35 -4.81 -0.60
CA SER A 32 10.14 -5.41 0.49
C SER A 32 11.27 -4.52 1.00
N ILE A 33 11.87 -3.72 0.11
CA ILE A 33 12.99 -2.83 0.41
C ILE A 33 12.55 -1.42 0.86
N TRP A 34 11.24 -1.14 0.91
CA TRP A 34 10.77 0.18 1.30
C TRP A 34 11.07 0.42 2.78
N LYS A 35 11.53 1.62 3.14
CA LYS A 35 11.76 2.02 4.53
C LYS A 35 10.51 1.89 5.42
N ALA A 36 9.33 1.88 4.80
CA ALA A 36 8.05 1.67 5.46
C ALA A 36 7.88 0.23 5.99
N ASN A 37 8.60 -0.75 5.43
CA ASN A 37 8.49 -2.15 5.83
C ASN A 37 8.90 -2.31 7.30
N GLY A 38 7.96 -2.74 8.14
CA GLY A 38 8.14 -2.86 9.59
C GLY A 38 8.14 -1.53 10.36
N LEU A 39 8.03 -0.38 9.68
CA LEU A 39 8.02 0.94 10.32
C LEU A 39 6.60 1.40 10.67
N PHE A 40 5.66 1.18 9.76
CA PHE A 40 4.30 1.68 9.92
C PHE A 40 3.52 0.86 10.95
N SER A 41 3.17 1.51 12.05
CA SER A 41 2.25 1.05 13.09
C SER A 41 1.34 2.20 13.50
N PRO A 42 0.18 1.95 14.13
CA PRO A 42 -0.68 3.02 14.61
C PRO A 42 0.04 4.00 15.54
N ASP A 43 0.85 3.50 16.48
CA ASP A 43 1.69 4.33 17.36
C ASP A 43 2.68 5.21 16.59
N TRP A 44 3.29 4.67 15.52
CA TRP A 44 4.18 5.43 14.68
C TRP A 44 3.42 6.56 13.96
N PHE A 45 2.20 6.30 13.48
CA PHE A 45 1.36 7.32 12.85
C PHE A 45 0.91 8.39 13.84
N ARG A 46 0.46 8.03 15.05
CA ARG A 46 0.10 8.99 16.12
C ARG A 46 1.27 9.91 16.43
N LYS A 47 2.46 9.33 16.65
CA LYS A 47 3.67 10.08 17.03
C LYS A 47 4.14 11.06 15.96
N ASN A 48 4.14 10.64 14.69
CA ASN A 48 4.76 11.43 13.62
C ASN A 48 3.75 12.33 12.89
N TYR A 49 2.47 11.98 12.90
CA TYR A 49 1.45 12.61 12.07
C TYR A 49 0.09 12.82 12.76
N GLY A 50 -0.02 12.66 14.08
CA GLY A 50 -1.31 12.68 14.81
C GLY A 50 -2.22 13.87 14.48
N GLU A 51 -1.64 15.07 14.33
CA GLU A 51 -2.37 16.31 14.03
C GLU A 51 -2.74 16.48 12.55
N ARG A 52 -2.19 15.67 11.63
CA ARG A 52 -2.52 15.78 10.21
C ARG A 52 -3.98 15.39 9.99
N THR A 53 -4.71 16.25 9.29
CA THR A 53 -6.11 16.01 8.96
C THR A 53 -6.30 15.47 7.55
N THR A 54 -7.37 14.71 7.35
CA THR A 54 -7.85 14.26 6.04
C THR A 54 -9.37 14.22 6.03
N ASN A 55 -9.97 14.38 4.86
CA ASN A 55 -11.42 14.26 4.67
C ASN A 55 -11.78 12.83 4.24
N VAL A 56 -12.67 12.18 5.00
CA VAL A 56 -13.21 10.86 4.67
C VAL A 56 -14.73 11.01 4.59
N HIS A 57 -15.27 10.87 3.38
CA HIS A 57 -16.73 11.00 3.12
C HIS A 57 -17.36 12.27 3.72
N GLY A 58 -16.71 13.43 3.55
CA GLY A 58 -17.22 14.72 4.01
C GLY A 58 -16.92 15.04 5.48
N HIS A 59 -16.35 14.09 6.24
CA HIS A 59 -15.98 14.28 7.64
C HIS A 59 -14.47 14.47 7.74
N GLU A 60 -14.05 15.49 8.49
CA GLU A 60 -12.63 15.72 8.76
C GLU A 60 -12.20 14.88 9.96
N TYR A 61 -11.10 14.15 9.79
CA TYR A 61 -10.45 13.37 10.84
C TYR A 61 -8.98 13.72 10.94
N SER A 62 -8.46 13.82 12.16
CA SER A 62 -7.03 13.77 12.41
C SER A 62 -6.51 12.33 12.31
N MET A 63 -5.22 12.15 12.00
CA MET A 63 -4.58 10.83 12.00
C MET A 63 -4.73 10.16 13.37
N GLN A 64 -4.69 10.91 14.47
CA GLN A 64 -4.95 10.36 15.79
C GLN A 64 -6.36 9.76 15.90
N GLN A 65 -7.39 10.48 15.46
CA GLN A 65 -8.76 9.98 15.45
C GLN A 65 -8.90 8.74 14.55
N ILE A 66 -8.20 8.69 13.41
CA ILE A 66 -8.22 7.52 12.53
C ILE A 66 -7.59 6.31 13.22
N MET A 67 -6.47 6.47 13.91
CA MET A 67 -5.81 5.37 14.60
C MET A 67 -6.66 4.81 15.75
N ASP A 68 -7.40 5.69 16.46
CA ASP A 68 -8.31 5.28 17.53
C ASP A 68 -9.57 4.53 17.00
N LEU A 69 -9.86 4.58 15.69
CA LEU A 69 -10.99 3.88 15.06
C LEU A 69 -10.62 2.49 14.51
N VAL A 70 -9.35 2.22 14.25
CA VAL A 70 -8.88 0.97 13.61
C VAL A 70 -8.24 -0.01 14.59
N GLU A 71 -8.10 0.39 15.85
CA GLU A 71 -7.69 -0.43 17.00
C GLU A 71 -8.90 -0.77 17.88
#